data_AF-A0A9R1GDR4-F1
#
_entry.id   AF-A0A9R1GDR4-F1
#
_cell.length_a   1.000
_cell.length_b   1.000
_cell.length_c   1.000
_cell.angle_alpha   90.00
_cell.angle_beta   90.00
_cell.angle_gamma   90.00
#
_symmetry.space_group_name_H-M   'P 1'
#
loop_
_entity.id
_entity.type
_entity.pdbx_description
1 polymer ?
#
loop_
_entity_poly.entity_id
_entity_poly.type
_entity_poly.pdbx_seq_one_letter_code
_entity_poly.pdbx_strand_id
1 'polypeptide(L)'
;MVSWSDETSEDSVLNISSSYDGIIKLPATMHDPYFNGTDAYVNVLCEHGEPAERFVAFEGMHMGRRFLGCAKKEGINCGVVQWIDFEWPDSMEKALAKLWDMYEEIKSARTNDNLKSSFAIHNLTE
;
A
#
# COMPACT_ATOMS: atom_id res chain seq x y z
N MET A 1 -21.82 -10.26 -43.81
CA MET A 1 -20.78 -9.33 -43.32
C MET A 1 -21.19 -8.97 -41.92
N VAL A 2 -20.38 -9.36 -40.92
CA VAL A 2 -20.66 -9.10 -39.50
C VAL A 2 -19.75 -7.94 -39.11
N SER A 3 -20.35 -6.82 -38.72
CA SER A 3 -19.62 -5.68 -38.16
C SER A 3 -19.34 -5.97 -36.69
N TRP A 4 -18.07 -6.05 -36.34
CA TRP A 4 -17.61 -6.11 -34.96
C TRP A 4 -17.36 -4.66 -34.56
N SER A 5 -18.06 -4.18 -33.54
CA SER A 5 -17.63 -2.96 -32.86
C SER A 5 -16.49 -3.37 -31.92
N ASP A 6 -15.30 -2.81 -32.16
CA ASP A 6 -14.21 -2.84 -31.19
C ASP A 6 -14.58 -1.86 -30.07
N GLU A 7 -15.21 -2.37 -29.04
CA GLU A 7 -15.35 -1.66 -27.77
C GLU A 7 -14.00 -1.79 -27.05
N THR A 8 -13.06 -0.90 -27.38
CA THR A 8 -11.78 -0.77 -26.68
C THR A 8 -12.07 -0.48 -25.21
N SER A 9 -11.89 -1.50 -24.38
CA SER A 9 -11.80 -1.42 -22.93
C SER A 9 -10.50 -0.71 -22.56
N GLU A 10 -10.49 0.61 -22.66
CA GLU A 10 -9.42 1.46 -22.14
C GLU A 10 -9.86 2.15 -20.86
N ASP A 11 -8.92 2.19 -19.91
CA ASP A 11 -8.97 2.93 -18.65
C ASP A 11 -9.77 2.33 -17.48
N SER A 12 -9.32 1.17 -17.02
CA SER A 12 -9.20 0.92 -15.57
C SER A 12 -8.07 1.80 -15.02
N VAL A 13 -8.33 3.11 -14.95
CA VAL A 13 -7.43 4.06 -14.30
C VAL A 13 -7.35 3.63 -12.84
N LEU A 14 -6.15 3.22 -12.45
CA LEU A 14 -5.76 2.89 -11.10
C LEU A 14 -6.31 3.98 -10.17
N ASN A 15 -7.25 3.61 -9.30
CA ASN A 15 -7.66 4.40 -8.17
C ASN A 15 -6.50 4.41 -7.16
N ILE A 16 -5.40 5.08 -7.54
CA ILE A 16 -4.35 5.49 -6.61
C ILE A 16 -5.04 6.52 -5.74
N SER A 17 -5.33 6.10 -4.51
CA SER A 17 -5.70 6.97 -3.41
C SER A 17 -4.78 8.20 -3.44
N SER A 18 -5.34 9.30 -3.95
CA SER A 18 -4.69 10.60 -4.08
C SER A 18 -4.53 11.19 -2.69
N SER A 19 -3.53 10.69 -1.95
CA SER A 19 -2.96 11.39 -0.81
C SER A 19 -2.10 12.54 -1.36
N TYR A 20 -2.60 13.73 -1.12
CA TYR A 20 -2.10 15.06 -1.48
C TYR A 20 -0.72 15.37 -0.89
N ASP A 21 0.31 14.63 -1.31
CA ASP A 21 1.72 14.98 -1.07
C ASP A 21 2.68 14.56 -2.20
N GLY A 22 2.23 13.84 -3.24
CA GLY A 22 3.08 13.47 -4.38
C GLY A 22 4.28 12.56 -4.05
N ILE A 23 4.42 12.14 -2.78
CA ILE A 23 5.43 11.19 -2.34
C ILE A 23 4.84 9.80 -2.59
N ILE A 24 5.26 9.13 -3.67
CA ILE A 24 4.99 7.70 -3.84
C ILE A 24 5.72 6.98 -2.71
N LYS A 25 4.97 6.60 -1.67
CA LYS A 25 5.49 5.80 -0.55
C LYS A 25 5.31 4.33 -0.88
N LEU A 26 6.28 3.51 -0.46
CA LEU A 26 6.10 2.06 -0.42
C LEU A 26 4.82 1.71 0.34
N PRO A 27 4.13 0.61 -0.04
CA PRO A 27 3.01 0.10 0.74
C PRO A 27 3.44 -0.14 2.19
N ALA A 28 2.52 0.02 3.14
CA ALA A 28 2.77 -0.39 4.51
C ALA A 28 3.21 -1.87 4.54
N THR A 29 4.19 -2.20 5.39
CA THR A 29 4.82 -3.53 5.38
C THR A 29 4.64 -4.26 6.71
N MET A 30 4.55 -5.58 6.64
CA MET A 30 4.67 -6.46 7.82
C MET A 30 5.99 -7.24 7.81
N HIS A 31 6.46 -7.59 9.01
CA HIS A 31 7.68 -8.38 9.17
C HIS A 31 7.41 -9.86 8.92
N ASP A 32 8.21 -10.47 8.04
CA ASP A 32 8.27 -11.91 7.82
C ASP A 32 9.70 -12.42 8.13
N PRO A 33 9.90 -13.28 9.15
CA PRO A 33 11.22 -13.82 9.48
C PRO A 33 11.80 -14.73 8.39
N TYR A 34 10.97 -15.30 7.52
CA TYR A 34 11.38 -16.17 6.42
C TYR A 34 11.54 -15.42 5.09
N PHE A 35 11.15 -14.14 5.05
CA PHE A 35 11.21 -13.31 3.85
C PHE A 35 11.64 -11.87 4.19
N ASN A 36 12.93 -11.68 4.47
CA ASN A 36 13.53 -10.38 4.79
C ASN A 36 14.92 -10.21 4.18
N GLY A 37 15.45 -9.00 4.30
CA GLY A 37 16.79 -8.61 3.86
C GLY A 37 16.92 -8.44 2.35
N THR A 38 18.14 -8.20 1.89
CA THR A 38 18.47 -8.05 0.47
C THR A 38 18.46 -9.41 -0.22
N ASP A 39 17.98 -9.46 -1.46
CA ASP A 39 18.08 -10.65 -2.29
C ASP A 39 19.49 -10.75 -2.92
N ALA A 40 20.33 -11.65 -2.41
CA ALA A 40 21.68 -11.84 -2.94
C ALA A 40 21.73 -12.36 -4.39
N TYR A 41 20.63 -12.91 -4.90
CA TYR A 41 20.54 -13.47 -6.25
C TYR A 41 19.85 -12.50 -7.23
N VAL A 42 19.02 -11.60 -6.72
CA VAL A 42 18.25 -10.64 -7.52
C VAL A 42 18.87 -9.27 -7.35
N ASN A 43 19.72 -8.88 -8.31
CA ASN A 43 20.43 -7.60 -8.30
C ASN A 43 19.52 -6.43 -8.73
N VAL A 44 18.38 -6.28 -8.06
CA VAL A 44 17.45 -5.16 -8.25
C VAL A 44 17.95 -3.99 -7.41
N LEU A 45 18.18 -2.86 -8.07
CA LEU A 45 18.56 -1.61 -7.42
C LEU A 45 17.35 -0.69 -7.37
N CYS A 46 17.19 0.02 -6.26
CA CYS A 46 16.26 1.14 -6.21
C CYS A 46 16.84 2.35 -6.98
N GLU A 47 16.06 3.42 -7.15
CA GLU A 47 16.50 4.64 -7.88
C GLU A 47 17.71 5.35 -7.23
N HIS A 48 18.00 5.04 -5.98
CA HIS A 48 19.18 5.54 -5.29
C HIS A 48 20.47 4.75 -5.61
N GLY A 49 20.38 3.68 -6.40
CA GLY A 49 21.50 2.79 -6.71
C GLY A 49 21.82 1.77 -5.61
N GLU A 50 21.00 1.69 -4.56
CA GLU A 50 21.16 0.73 -3.47
C GLU A 50 20.35 -0.56 -3.73
N PRO A 51 20.80 -1.74 -3.26
CA PRO A 51 20.06 -2.98 -3.36
C PRO A 51 18.65 -2.89 -2.77
N ALA A 52 17.68 -3.46 -3.46
CA ALA A 52 16.31 -3.58 -2.96
C ALA A 52 16.22 -4.66 -1.87
N GLU A 53 15.35 -4.42 -0.89
CA GLU A 53 15.07 -5.33 0.21
C GLU A 53 13.71 -6.01 0.04
N ARG A 54 13.56 -7.16 0.69
CA ARG A 54 12.34 -7.97 0.70
C ARG A 54 11.33 -7.44 1.72
N PHE A 55 10.10 -7.25 1.24
CA PHE A 55 8.99 -6.79 2.05
C PHE A 55 7.74 -7.64 1.79
N VAL A 56 6.86 -7.67 2.78
CA VAL A 56 5.49 -8.20 2.65
C VAL A 56 4.53 -7.04 2.83
N ALA A 57 3.68 -6.81 1.84
CA ALA A 57 2.69 -5.74 1.90
C ALA A 57 1.63 -6.04 2.97
N PHE A 58 1.26 -5.00 3.70
CA PHE A 58 0.21 -4.99 4.70
C PHE A 58 -0.67 -3.76 4.46
N GLU A 59 -1.17 -3.64 3.24
CA GLU A 59 -2.00 -2.52 2.82
C GLU A 59 -2.96 -2.93 1.70
N GLY A 60 -4.22 -2.51 1.85
CA GLY A 60 -5.24 -2.60 0.84
C GLY A 60 -5.40 -3.99 0.23
N MET A 61 -5.53 -3.99 -1.08
CA MET A 61 -5.72 -5.18 -1.89
C MET A 61 -4.46 -6.04 -2.06
N HIS A 62 -3.28 -5.49 -1.77
CA HIS A 62 -2.00 -6.19 -1.93
C HIS A 62 -1.53 -6.88 -0.65
N MET A 63 -2.34 -6.83 0.41
CA MET A 63 -2.02 -7.46 1.69
C MET A 63 -1.56 -8.91 1.51
N GLY A 64 -0.44 -9.25 2.16
CA GLY A 64 0.20 -10.55 2.14
C GLY A 64 1.12 -10.81 0.93
N ARG A 65 1.13 -9.96 -0.10
CA ARG A 65 2.02 -10.15 -1.27
C ARG A 65 3.44 -9.71 -0.98
N ARG A 66 4.40 -10.47 -1.51
CA ARG A 66 5.83 -10.18 -1.41
C ARG A 66 6.32 -9.27 -2.53
N PHE A 67 7.18 -8.33 -2.19
CA PHE A 67 7.82 -7.43 -3.14
C PHE A 67 9.26 -7.10 -2.75
N LEU A 68 10.02 -6.61 -3.72
CA LEU A 68 11.29 -5.93 -3.52
C LEU A 68 11.07 -4.41 -3.55
N GLY A 69 11.63 -3.69 -2.58
CA GLY A 69 11.46 -2.25 -2.45
C GLY A 69 12.70 -1.53 -1.92
N CYS A 70 12.66 -0.20 -1.94
CA CYS A 70 13.73 0.62 -1.40
C CYS A 70 13.82 0.49 0.14
N ALA A 71 14.99 0.15 0.67
CA ALA A 71 15.23 0.03 2.11
C ALA A 71 15.21 1.36 2.89
N LYS A 72 15.21 2.51 2.19
CA LYS A 72 15.19 3.82 2.84
C LYS A 72 13.85 4.04 3.55
N LYS A 73 13.90 4.79 4.66
CA LYS A 73 12.71 5.09 5.48
C LYS A 73 11.78 6.10 4.80
N GLU A 74 10.56 6.20 5.31
CA GLU A 74 9.52 7.12 4.84
C GLU A 74 10.05 8.54 4.61
N GLY A 75 9.66 9.13 3.47
CA GLY A 75 10.11 10.45 3.03
C GLY A 75 11.43 10.47 2.25
N ILE A 76 12.17 9.35 2.23
CA ILE A 76 13.41 9.19 1.44
C ILE A 76 13.39 7.90 0.62
N ASN A 77 12.35 7.07 0.74
CA ASN A 77 12.14 5.97 -0.20
C ASN A 77 11.72 6.52 -1.57
N CYS A 78 12.17 5.86 -2.63
CA CYS A 78 11.86 6.25 -4.00
C CYS A 78 10.54 5.64 -4.52
N GLY A 79 9.74 5.00 -3.65
CA GLY A 79 8.48 4.38 -4.05
C GLY A 79 8.57 3.16 -4.99
N VAL A 80 9.76 2.80 -5.49
CA VAL A 80 9.93 1.65 -6.40
C VAL A 80 9.55 0.34 -5.71
N VAL A 81 8.63 -0.39 -6.34
CA VAL A 81 8.13 -1.70 -5.93
C VAL A 81 8.22 -2.67 -7.10
N GLN A 82 8.82 -3.84 -6.87
CA GLN A 82 8.77 -4.97 -7.79
C GLN A 82 8.08 -6.14 -7.11
N TRP A 83 6.87 -6.48 -7.57
CA TRP A 83 6.11 -7.62 -7.03
C TRP A 83 6.75 -8.95 -7.43
N ILE A 84 6.83 -9.87 -6.47
CA ILE A 84 7.31 -11.25 -6.65
C ILE A 84 6.13 -12.20 -6.80
N ASP A 85 5.13 -12.04 -5.95
CA ASP A 85 3.93 -12.87 -6.02
C ASP A 85 3.00 -12.37 -7.12
N PHE A 86 2.28 -13.30 -7.75
CA PHE A 86 1.20 -12.96 -8.67
C PHE A 86 0.11 -12.15 -7.96
N GLU A 87 -0.72 -11.50 -8.76
CA GLU A 87 -1.93 -10.88 -8.27
C GLU A 87 -2.84 -11.90 -7.62
N TRP A 88 -3.58 -11.46 -6.61
CA TRP A 88 -4.61 -12.29 -6.02
C TRP A 88 -5.74 -12.49 -7.04
N PRO A 89 -6.45 -13.63 -7.00
CA PRO A 89 -7.69 -13.75 -7.74
C PRO A 89 -8.67 -12.63 -7.36
N ASP A 90 -9.47 -12.14 -8.30
CA ASP A 90 -10.38 -10.99 -8.12
C ASP A 90 -11.21 -11.03 -6.83
N SER A 91 -11.72 -12.21 -6.47
CA SER A 91 -12.54 -12.39 -5.27
C SER A 91 -11.76 -12.14 -3.99
N MET A 92 -10.49 -12.54 -3.96
CA MET A 92 -9.59 -12.31 -2.84
C MET A 92 -9.13 -10.86 -2.80
N GLU A 93 -8.78 -10.27 -3.94
CA GLU A 93 -8.40 -8.85 -4.04
C GLU A 93 -9.51 -7.94 -3.47
N LYS A 94 -10.76 -8.15 -3.91
CA LYS A 94 -11.93 -7.40 -3.44
C LYS A 94 -12.20 -7.61 -1.95
N ALA A 95 -12.00 -8.84 -1.45
CA ALA A 95 -12.18 -9.13 -0.03
C ALA A 95 -11.13 -8.40 0.84
N LEU A 96 -9.86 -8.41 0.41
CA LEU A 96 -8.77 -7.72 1.11
C LEU A 96 -8.96 -6.20 1.08
N ALA A 97 -9.32 -5.63 -0.07
CA ALA A 97 -9.65 -4.21 -0.18
C ALA A 97 -10.76 -3.80 0.80
N LYS A 98 -11.86 -4.56 0.82
CA LYS A 98 -12.98 -4.29 1.74
C LYS A 98 -12.57 -4.38 3.22
N LEU A 99 -11.75 -5.38 3.58
CA LEU A 99 -11.24 -5.50 4.96
C LEU A 99 -10.34 -4.31 5.34
N TRP A 100 -9.53 -3.83 4.41
CA TRP A 100 -8.69 -2.65 4.62
C TRP A 100 -9.52 -1.37 4.80
N ASP A 101 -10.52 -1.16 3.95
CA ASP A 101 -11.43 -0.01 4.05
C ASP A 101 -12.13 0.00 5.42
N MET A 102 -12.64 -1.15 5.86
CA MET A 102 -13.24 -1.30 7.18
C MET A 102 -12.25 -0.99 8.32
N TYR A 103 -10.99 -1.40 8.17
CA TYR A 103 -9.95 -1.10 9.16
C TYR A 103 -9.66 0.40 9.25
N GLU A 104 -9.50 1.08 8.12
CA GLU A 104 -9.23 2.52 8.08
C GLU A 104 -10.44 3.33 8.57
N GLU A 105 -11.67 2.91 8.27
CA GLU A 105 -12.89 3.51 8.84
C GLU A 105 -12.89 3.44 10.37
N ILE A 106 -12.63 2.25 10.94
CA ILE A 106 -12.58 2.05 12.39
C ILE A 106 -11.46 2.89 13.03
N LYS A 107 -10.28 2.91 12.40
CA LYS A 107 -9.11 3.66 12.87
C LYS A 107 -9.35 5.17 12.84
N SER A 108 -10.00 5.67 11.79
CA SER A 108 -10.40 7.07 11.66
C SER A 108 -11.43 7.47 12.72
N ALA A 109 -12.47 6.65 12.92
CA ALA A 109 -13.49 6.89 13.95
C ALA A 109 -12.87 7.03 15.35
N ARG A 110 -11.98 6.11 15.73
CA ARG A 110 -11.26 6.17 17.03
C ARG A 110 -10.43 7.44 17.19
N THR A 111 -9.73 7.84 16.14
CA THR A 111 -8.89 9.06 16.15
C THR A 111 -9.76 10.30 16.38
N ASN A 112 -10.91 10.38 15.72
CA ASN A 112 -11.86 11.48 15.87
C ASN A 112 -12.48 11.54 17.28
N ASP A 113 -12.82 10.39 17.87
CA ASP A 113 -13.37 10.33 19.22
C ASP A 113 -12.33 10.76 20.27
N ASN A 114 -11.08 10.33 20.11
CA ASN A 114 -9.98 10.74 20.98
C ASN A 114 -9.71 12.26 20.90
N LEU A 115 -9.75 12.85 19.71
CA LEU A 115 -9.64 14.30 19.50
C LEU A 115 -10.77 15.04 20.22
N LYS A 116 -12.03 14.63 20.00
CA LYS A 116 -13.20 15.24 20.64
C LYS A 116 -13.13 15.15 22.16
N SER A 117 -12.72 14.01 22.70
CA SER A 117 -12.52 13.80 24.14
C SER A 117 -11.44 14.73 24.72
N SER A 118 -10.30 14.86 24.03
CA SER A 118 -9.21 15.76 24.44
C SER A 118 -9.64 17.23 24.49
N PHE A 119 -10.42 17.68 23.49
CA PHE A 119 -10.96 19.05 23.47
C PHE A 119 -11.94 19.29 24.63
N ALA A 120 -12.78 18.31 24.94
CA ALA A 120 -13.73 18.42 26.05
C ALA A 120 -13.04 18.52 27.42
N ILE A 121 -11.94 17.79 27.64
CA ILE A 121 -11.17 17.86 28.89
C ILE A 121 -10.50 19.22 29.05
N HIS A 122 -9.88 19.76 28.00
CA HIS A 122 -9.22 21.08 28.05
C HIS A 122 -10.17 22.18 28.52
N ASN A 123 -11.41 22.19 28.01
CA ASN A 123 -12.45 23.17 28.36
C ASN A 123 -13.00 23.04 29.79
N LEU A 124 -12.70 21.95 30.50
CA LEU A 124 -13.12 21.73 31.90
C LEU A 124 -12.04 22.09 32.92
N THR A 125 -10.83 22.39 32.44
CA THR A 125 -9.65 22.73 33.26
C THR A 125 -9.24 24.21 33.18
N GLU A 126 -9.96 25.03 32.40
CA GLU A 126 -9.96 26.50 32.47
C GLU A 126 -11.13 27.01 33.31
#